data_AF-A0A520ICU3-F1
#
_entry.id   AF-A0A520ICU3-F1
#
_cell.length_a   1.000
_cell.length_b   1.000
_cell.length_c   1.000
_cell.angle_alpha   90.00
_cell.angle_beta   90.00
_cell.angle_gamma   90.00
#
_symmetry.space_group_name_H-M   'P 1'
#
loop_
_entity.id
_entity.type
_entity.pdbx_description
1 polymer ?
#
loop_
_entity_poly.entity_id
_entity_poly.type
_entity_poly.pdbx_seq_one_letter_code
_entity_poly.pdbx_strand_id
1 'polypeptide(L)'
;MSQPKRTWIYPKMIKGKLYKYRALLSYLLLALLFTAPFLKMNGEQMILLNVLERKFVFFGVVFWPQDFYLFVLGLLTFIVFIVLFTVVFGRAFCGWICPQTIFLEMVFRRIENWIEGDRIQQQKLDNGPLTGDKIIKKFFKHAVFLAISFLIANVFLAYLIGSDSLLTIISAPVQQHFSGFISIGIFSFIFYLVFSRMR
;
A
#
# COMPACT_ATOMS: atom_id res chain seq x y z
N MET A 1 6.49 -36.64 -16.00
CA MET A 1 6.27 -35.21 -16.32
C MET A 1 6.81 -34.38 -15.15
N SER A 2 8.08 -33.96 -15.20
CA SER A 2 8.65 -33.08 -14.17
C SER A 2 7.97 -31.71 -14.28
N GLN A 3 7.33 -31.27 -13.20
CA GLN A 3 6.70 -29.96 -13.12
C GLN A 3 7.73 -28.88 -13.51
N PRO A 4 7.40 -27.91 -14.38
CA PRO A 4 8.31 -26.83 -14.70
C PRO A 4 8.64 -26.06 -13.42
N LYS A 5 9.90 -26.16 -12.97
CA LYS A 5 10.41 -25.42 -11.82
C LYS A 5 10.24 -23.93 -12.12
N ARG A 6 9.40 -23.24 -11.34
CA ARG A 6 9.10 -21.81 -11.52
C ARG A 6 10.41 -21.03 -11.66
N THR A 7 10.63 -20.45 -12.84
CA THR A 7 11.80 -19.64 -13.12
C THR A 7 11.51 -18.23 -12.63
N TRP A 8 12.23 -17.78 -11.61
CA TRP A 8 12.03 -16.44 -11.04
C TRP A 8 12.47 -15.38 -12.04
N ILE A 9 11.55 -14.48 -12.40
CA ILE A 9 11.82 -13.37 -13.31
C ILE A 9 12.13 -12.14 -12.47
N TYR A 10 13.42 -11.85 -12.30
CA TYR A 10 13.87 -10.57 -11.76
C TYR A 10 13.41 -9.48 -12.72
N PRO A 11 12.79 -8.36 -12.31
CA PRO A 11 12.28 -7.29 -13.19
C PRO A 11 13.26 -6.08 -13.37
N LYS A 12 13.49 -5.54 -14.59
CA LYS A 12 14.57 -4.54 -14.88
C LYS A 12 14.03 -3.15 -14.68
N MET A 13 14.77 -2.36 -13.93
CA MET A 13 14.41 -0.96 -13.74
C MET A 13 14.45 -0.24 -15.10
N ILE A 14 13.29 0.25 -15.52
CA ILE A 14 13.15 1.02 -16.75
C ILE A 14 13.60 2.44 -16.41
N LYS A 15 14.54 2.98 -17.20
CA LYS A 15 15.02 4.35 -17.08
C LYS A 15 14.48 5.14 -18.28
N GLY A 16 13.82 6.27 -18.05
CA GLY A 16 13.27 7.11 -19.13
C GLY A 16 12.55 8.35 -18.63
N LYS A 17 12.24 9.30 -19.53
CA LYS A 17 11.51 10.54 -19.20
C LYS A 17 10.10 10.25 -18.66
N LEU A 18 9.35 9.37 -19.34
CA LEU A 18 8.01 8.93 -18.88
C LEU A 18 8.05 8.24 -17.51
N TYR A 19 9.11 7.50 -17.21
CA TYR A 19 9.31 6.90 -15.89
C TYR A 19 9.49 7.96 -14.79
N LYS A 20 10.20 9.06 -15.08
CA LYS A 20 10.36 10.17 -14.12
C LYS A 20 9.04 10.88 -13.84
N TYR A 21 8.22 11.15 -14.87
CA TYR A 21 6.89 11.74 -14.69
C TYR A 21 5.97 10.83 -13.89
N ARG A 22 5.95 9.53 -14.21
CA ARG A 22 5.20 8.54 -13.43
C ARG A 22 5.67 8.49 -11.99
N ALA A 23 6.98 8.49 -11.75
CA ALA A 23 7.54 8.50 -10.39
C ALA A 23 7.10 9.75 -9.61
N LEU A 24 7.16 10.94 -10.22
CA LEU A 24 6.69 12.16 -9.59
C LEU A 24 5.21 12.09 -9.22
N LEU A 25 4.35 11.66 -10.15
CA LEU A 25 2.93 11.48 -9.90
C LEU A 25 2.68 10.44 -8.78
N SER A 26 3.41 9.34 -8.80
CA SER A 26 3.35 8.31 -7.76
C SER A 26 3.73 8.84 -6.38
N TYR A 27 4.79 9.65 -6.26
CA TYR A 27 5.16 10.25 -4.99
C TYR A 27 4.12 11.26 -4.50
N LEU A 28 3.52 12.03 -5.40
CA LEU A 28 2.40 12.93 -5.06
C LEU A 28 1.21 12.14 -4.54
N LEU A 29 0.80 11.07 -5.26
CA LEU A 29 -0.32 10.21 -4.85
C LEU A 29 -0.05 9.51 -3.52
N LEU A 30 1.17 9.01 -3.29
CA LEU A 30 1.57 8.42 -2.03
C LEU A 30 1.52 9.46 -0.91
N ALA A 31 2.11 10.64 -1.11
CA ALA A 31 2.07 11.72 -0.12
C ALA A 31 0.62 12.06 0.24
N LEU A 32 -0.24 12.25 -0.76
CA LEU A 32 -1.66 12.51 -0.55
C LEU A 32 -2.35 11.37 0.22
N LEU A 33 -2.09 10.11 -0.15
CA LEU A 33 -2.66 8.95 0.53
C LEU A 33 -2.21 8.85 2.00
N PHE A 34 -0.96 9.19 2.30
CA PHE A 34 -0.41 9.18 3.65
C PHE A 34 -0.90 10.37 4.48
N THR A 35 -1.12 11.55 3.87
CA THR A 35 -1.55 12.76 4.59
C THR A 35 -3.07 12.88 4.72
N ALA A 36 -3.83 12.34 3.76
CA ALA A 36 -5.29 12.49 3.72
C ALA A 36 -6.03 12.00 4.99
N PRO A 37 -5.63 10.92 5.70
CA PRO A 37 -6.34 10.56 6.93
C PRO A 37 -5.99 11.47 8.11
N PHE A 38 -4.89 12.23 8.07
CA PHE A 38 -4.51 13.16 9.15
C PHE A 38 -5.05 14.57 8.94
N LEU A 39 -5.43 14.91 7.70
CA LEU A 39 -6.00 16.21 7.39
C LEU A 39 -7.49 16.22 7.76
N LYS A 40 -7.85 17.17 8.61
CA LYS A 40 -9.23 17.41 9.04
C LYS A 40 -9.80 18.62 8.32
N MET A 41 -11.01 18.49 7.79
CA MET A 41 -11.79 19.59 7.23
C MET A 41 -13.14 19.62 7.95
N ASN A 42 -13.54 20.81 8.44
CA ASN A 42 -14.79 21.01 9.19
C ASN A 42 -14.96 20.14 10.44
N GLY A 43 -13.86 19.86 11.16
CA GLY A 43 -13.89 19.06 12.39
C GLY A 43 -13.93 17.54 12.18
N GLU A 44 -14.08 17.08 10.94
CA GLU A 44 -14.07 15.66 10.56
C GLU A 44 -12.85 15.34 9.69
N GLN A 45 -12.42 14.08 9.70
CA GLN A 45 -11.33 13.60 8.86
C GLN A 45 -11.72 13.63 7.37
N MET A 46 -10.79 14.03 6.48
CA MET A 46 -11.07 14.15 5.05
C MET A 46 -11.63 12.87 4.43
N ILE A 47 -11.12 11.71 4.82
CA ILE A 47 -11.67 10.41 4.39
C ILE A 47 -11.71 9.51 5.62
N LEU A 48 -12.92 9.22 6.09
CA LEU A 48 -13.18 8.32 7.21
C LEU A 48 -14.15 7.24 6.76
N LEU A 49 -13.77 5.98 6.87
CA LEU A 49 -14.61 4.82 6.58
C LEU A 49 -14.85 4.05 7.87
N ASN A 50 -15.53 4.68 8.83
CA ASN A 50 -15.79 4.07 10.13
C ASN A 50 -16.88 3.00 10.02
N VAL A 51 -16.45 1.76 9.79
CA VAL A 51 -17.34 0.59 9.71
C VAL A 51 -17.93 0.23 11.07
N LEU A 52 -17.21 0.49 12.18
CA LEU A 52 -17.67 0.20 13.54
C LEU A 52 -18.84 1.10 13.93
N GLU A 53 -18.73 2.39 13.66
CA GLU A 53 -19.77 3.38 13.97
C GLU A 53 -20.75 3.63 12.82
N ARG A 54 -20.55 2.95 11.67
CA ARG A 54 -21.32 3.15 10.43
C ARG A 54 -21.36 4.62 9.98
N LYS A 55 -20.24 5.32 10.18
CA LYS A 55 -20.05 6.73 9.83
C LYS A 55 -19.03 6.83 8.70
N PHE A 56 -19.47 7.28 7.53
CA PHE A 56 -18.61 7.48 6.38
C PHE A 56 -18.45 8.98 6.13
N VAL A 57 -17.23 9.49 6.05
CA VAL A 57 -16.93 10.88 5.74
C VAL A 57 -16.08 10.94 4.49
N PHE A 58 -16.52 11.68 3.48
CA PHE A 58 -15.74 11.96 2.27
C PHE A 58 -15.62 13.47 2.07
N PHE A 59 -14.39 13.96 1.96
CA PHE A 59 -14.05 15.38 1.81
C PHE A 59 -14.73 16.28 2.85
N GLY A 60 -14.89 15.80 4.09
CA GLY A 60 -15.56 16.52 5.18
C GLY A 60 -17.10 16.49 5.14
N VAL A 61 -17.72 15.75 4.20
CA VAL A 61 -19.17 15.51 4.17
C VAL A 61 -19.48 14.18 4.86
N VAL A 62 -20.33 14.24 5.89
CA VAL A 62 -20.75 13.06 6.67
C VAL A 62 -21.93 12.39 5.98
N PHE A 63 -21.76 11.13 5.59
CA PHE A 63 -22.82 10.26 5.07
C PHE A 63 -23.36 9.40 6.21
N TRP A 64 -24.65 9.57 6.50
CA TRP A 64 -25.39 8.75 7.46
C TRP A 64 -26.01 7.53 6.77
N PRO A 65 -26.39 6.48 7.51
CA PRO A 65 -27.05 5.29 6.95
C PRO A 65 -28.32 5.58 6.15
N GLN A 66 -29.02 6.68 6.45
CA GLN A 66 -30.19 7.15 5.68
C GLN A 66 -29.83 7.52 4.23
N ASP A 67 -28.61 8.05 4.02
CA ASP A 67 -28.07 8.48 2.73
C ASP A 67 -27.24 7.39 2.05
N PHE A 68 -27.34 6.13 2.51
CA PHE A 68 -26.58 5.02 1.97
C PHE A 68 -26.83 4.80 0.48
N TYR A 69 -28.03 5.13 -0.02
CA TYR A 69 -28.33 5.08 -1.45
C TYR A 69 -27.48 6.07 -2.26
N LEU A 70 -27.18 7.27 -1.73
CA LEU A 70 -26.28 8.24 -2.34
C LEU A 70 -24.83 7.72 -2.36
N PHE A 71 -24.40 7.08 -1.27
CA PHE A 71 -23.08 6.45 -1.20
C PHE A 71 -22.92 5.34 -2.24
N VAL A 72 -23.91 4.44 -2.36
CA VAL A 72 -23.88 3.35 -3.35
C VAL A 72 -23.91 3.90 -4.78
N LEU A 73 -24.74 4.90 -5.07
CA LEU A 73 -24.82 5.52 -6.39
C LEU A 73 -23.50 6.22 -6.76
N GLY A 74 -22.88 6.91 -5.81
CA GLY A 74 -21.55 7.50 -5.98
C GLY A 74 -20.48 6.44 -6.24
N LEU A 75 -20.46 5.35 -5.47
CA LEU A 75 -19.52 4.24 -5.65
C LEU A 75 -19.68 3.56 -7.02
N LEU A 76 -20.92 3.28 -7.43
CA LEU A 76 -21.21 2.68 -8.73
C LEU A 76 -20.78 3.60 -9.88
N THR A 77 -21.11 4.89 -9.79
CA THR A 77 -20.69 5.89 -10.78
C THR A 77 -19.16 5.95 -10.88
N PHE A 78 -18.46 5.92 -9.75
CA PHE A 78 -17.00 5.92 -9.70
C PHE A 78 -16.39 4.66 -10.33
N ILE A 79 -16.94 3.48 -10.04
CA ILE A 79 -16.47 2.22 -10.63
C ILE A 79 -16.68 2.24 -12.15
N VAL A 80 -17.88 2.63 -12.61
CA VAL A 80 -18.18 2.71 -14.04
C VAL A 80 -17.26 3.73 -14.73
N PHE A 81 -17.00 4.87 -14.10
CA PHE A 81 -16.05 5.86 -14.58
C PHE A 81 -14.64 5.28 -14.74
N ILE A 82 -14.13 4.56 -13.73
CA ILE A 82 -12.82 3.89 -13.83
C ILE A 82 -12.83 2.86 -14.96
N VAL A 83 -13.86 2.01 -15.06
CA VAL A 83 -13.93 0.99 -16.11
C VAL A 83 -13.92 1.63 -17.49
N LEU A 84 -14.77 2.63 -17.74
CA LEU A 84 -14.78 3.37 -19.00
C LEU A 84 -13.43 4.02 -19.30
N PHE A 85 -12.84 4.69 -18.32
CA PHE A 85 -11.52 5.29 -18.47
C PHE A 85 -10.46 4.25 -18.81
N THR A 86 -10.48 3.08 -18.17
CA THR A 86 -9.53 1.98 -18.47
C THR A 86 -9.75 1.36 -19.85
N VAL A 87 -10.98 1.29 -20.36
CA VAL A 87 -11.24 0.81 -21.72
C VAL A 87 -10.72 1.81 -22.76
N VAL A 88 -10.85 3.11 -22.51
CA VAL A 88 -10.40 4.16 -23.44
C VAL A 88 -8.88 4.34 -23.43
N PHE A 89 -8.27 4.44 -22.24
CA PHE A 89 -6.84 4.71 -22.08
C PHE A 89 -5.99 3.45 -21.86
N GLY A 90 -6.62 2.28 -21.81
CA GLY A 90 -5.96 0.98 -21.65
C GLY A 90 -5.18 0.84 -20.34
N ARG A 91 -4.06 0.11 -20.41
CA ARG A 91 -3.14 -0.14 -19.26
C ARG A 91 -2.38 1.09 -18.78
N ALA A 92 -2.50 2.24 -19.44
CA ALA A 92 -1.85 3.47 -18.99
C ALA A 92 -2.42 3.94 -17.65
N PHE A 93 -3.74 3.87 -17.44
CA PHE A 93 -4.34 4.27 -16.16
C PHE A 93 -3.90 3.36 -15.01
N CYS A 94 -4.08 2.04 -15.18
CA CYS A 94 -3.68 1.06 -14.19
C CYS A 94 -2.17 1.09 -13.92
N GLY A 95 -1.33 1.38 -14.92
CA GLY A 95 0.13 1.46 -14.75
C GLY A 95 0.64 2.74 -14.08
N TRP A 96 -0.17 3.81 -14.01
CA TRP A 96 0.24 5.13 -13.49
C TRP A 96 -0.44 5.53 -12.19
N ILE A 97 -1.70 5.14 -11.98
CA ILE A 97 -2.52 5.57 -10.83
C ILE A 97 -2.81 4.42 -9.86
N CYS A 98 -2.77 3.16 -10.29
CA CYS A 98 -3.13 2.04 -9.42
C CYS A 98 -2.23 2.00 -8.18
N PRO A 99 -2.81 2.08 -6.96
CA PRO A 99 -2.02 2.15 -5.72
C PRO A 99 -1.14 0.90 -5.57
N GLN A 100 -1.65 -0.28 -5.92
CA GLN A 100 -0.90 -1.54 -5.84
C GLN A 100 0.38 -1.52 -6.68
N THR A 101 0.30 -1.03 -7.93
CA THR A 101 1.46 -0.93 -8.82
C THR A 101 2.44 0.13 -8.33
N ILE A 102 1.94 1.26 -7.84
CA ILE A 102 2.77 2.35 -7.30
C ILE A 102 3.58 1.85 -6.10
N PHE A 103 2.95 1.18 -5.13
CA PHE A 103 3.65 0.62 -3.98
C PHE A 103 4.71 -0.40 -4.40
N LEU A 104 4.35 -1.37 -5.23
CA LEU A 104 5.27 -2.42 -5.66
C LEU A 104 6.48 -1.84 -6.43
N GLU A 105 6.23 -0.95 -7.38
CA GLU A 105 7.27 -0.48 -8.30
C GLU A 105 8.11 0.68 -7.73
N MET A 106 7.49 1.65 -7.06
CA MET A 106 8.18 2.86 -6.58
C MET A 106 8.76 2.70 -5.19
N VAL A 107 8.15 1.87 -4.33
CA VAL A 107 8.60 1.65 -2.95
C VAL A 107 9.41 0.36 -2.86
N PHE A 108 8.75 -0.80 -2.94
CA PHE A 108 9.39 -2.09 -2.65
C PHE A 108 10.53 -2.43 -3.62
N ARG A 109 10.28 -2.31 -4.92
CA ARG A 109 11.28 -2.66 -5.93
C ARG A 109 12.46 -1.69 -5.96
N ARG A 110 12.24 -0.40 -5.65
CA ARG A 110 13.33 0.57 -5.58
C ARG A 110 14.24 0.34 -4.38
N ILE A 111 13.64 -0.03 -3.25
CA ILE A 111 14.34 -0.43 -2.03
C ILE A 111 15.10 -1.75 -2.26
N GLU A 112 14.49 -2.73 -2.90
CA GLU A 112 15.16 -4.00 -3.21
C GLU A 112 16.39 -3.78 -4.10
N ASN A 113 16.28 -2.94 -5.15
CA ASN A 113 17.43 -2.61 -5.98
C ASN A 113 18.49 -1.79 -5.23
N TRP A 114 18.12 -1.05 -4.19
CA TRP A 114 19.08 -0.32 -3.35
C TRP A 114 19.86 -1.25 -2.41
N ILE A 115 19.22 -2.32 -1.91
CA ILE A 115 19.81 -3.29 -0.98
C ILE A 115 20.54 -4.43 -1.71
N GLU A 116 19.90 -5.04 -2.70
CA GLU A 116 20.41 -6.22 -3.44
C GLU A 116 21.09 -5.86 -4.77
N GLY A 117 20.91 -4.63 -5.25
CA GLY A 117 21.50 -4.17 -6.50
C GLY A 117 20.68 -4.51 -7.74
N ASP A 118 21.32 -4.39 -8.92
CA ASP A 118 20.67 -4.60 -10.22
C ASP A 118 20.30 -6.08 -10.45
N ARG A 119 19.45 -6.37 -11.46
CA ARG A 119 18.99 -7.74 -11.78
C ARG A 119 20.08 -8.82 -11.76
N ILE A 120 21.24 -8.53 -12.36
CA ILE A 120 22.35 -9.48 -12.49
C ILE A 120 22.97 -9.75 -11.11
N GLN A 121 23.04 -8.74 -10.24
CA GLN A 121 23.54 -8.88 -8.88
C GLN A 121 22.56 -9.67 -8.03
N GLN A 122 21.25 -9.44 -8.18
CA GLN A 122 20.20 -10.24 -7.53
C GLN A 122 20.26 -11.72 -7.94
N GLN A 123 20.37 -12.00 -9.24
CA GLN A 123 20.53 -13.36 -9.75
C GLN A 123 21.79 -14.04 -9.23
N LYS A 124 22.93 -13.33 -9.22
CA LYS A 124 24.19 -13.85 -8.66
C LYS A 124 24.10 -14.09 -7.16
N LEU A 125 23.44 -13.20 -6.41
CA LEU A 125 23.25 -13.32 -4.97
C LEU A 125 22.34 -14.50 -4.64
N ASP A 126 21.26 -14.71 -5.39
CA ASP A 126 20.35 -15.84 -5.16
C ASP A 126 20.98 -17.19 -5.53
N ASN A 127 21.74 -17.26 -6.63
CA ASN A 127 22.42 -18.49 -7.08
C ASN A 127 23.75 -18.77 -6.35
N GLY A 128 24.34 -17.79 -5.66
CA GLY A 128 25.60 -17.94 -4.94
C GLY A 128 25.48 -18.68 -3.58
N PRO A 129 26.62 -19.07 -2.98
CA PRO A 129 26.65 -19.73 -1.67
C PRO A 129 26.04 -18.85 -0.56
N LEU A 130 25.62 -19.50 0.54
CA LEU A 130 25.11 -18.82 1.74
C LEU A 130 26.27 -18.15 2.49
N THR A 131 26.69 -16.96 2.03
CA THR A 131 27.66 -16.11 2.73
C THR A 131 26.97 -15.21 3.76
N GLY A 132 27.72 -14.77 4.79
CA GLY A 132 27.21 -13.84 5.81
C GLY A 132 26.60 -12.56 5.22
N ASP A 133 27.24 -12.01 4.19
CA ASP A 133 26.73 -10.85 3.44
C ASP A 133 25.36 -11.08 2.80
N LYS A 134 25.09 -12.31 2.32
CA LYS A 134 23.79 -12.68 1.74
C LYS A 134 22.71 -12.73 2.82
N ILE A 135 23.03 -13.22 4.01
CA ILE A 135 22.09 -13.27 5.14
C ILE A 135 21.76 -11.84 5.59
N ILE A 136 22.77 -10.98 5.76
CA ILE A 136 22.58 -9.60 6.20
C ILE A 136 21.73 -8.82 5.18
N LYS A 137 22.05 -8.92 3.88
CA LYS A 137 21.28 -8.24 2.82
C LYS A 137 19.82 -8.70 2.78
N LYS A 138 19.57 -10.01 2.87
CA LYS A 138 18.21 -10.57 2.88
C LYS A 138 17.45 -10.18 4.15
N PHE A 139 18.11 -10.24 5.31
CA PHE A 139 17.52 -9.82 6.57
C PHE A 139 17.12 -8.34 6.54
N PHE A 140 18.04 -7.48 6.10
CA PHE A 140 17.78 -6.04 5.98
C PHE A 140 16.64 -5.75 5.01
N LYS A 141 16.57 -6.45 3.87
CA LYS A 141 15.42 -6.36 2.95
C LYS A 141 14.11 -6.69 3.64
N HIS A 142 14.02 -7.83 4.31
CA HIS A 142 12.79 -8.25 4.99
C HIS A 142 12.43 -7.32 6.15
N ALA A 143 13.42 -6.81 6.89
CA ALA A 143 13.19 -5.83 7.96
C ALA A 143 12.59 -4.53 7.41
N VAL A 144 13.14 -3.98 6.32
CA VAL A 144 12.60 -2.77 5.68
C VAL A 144 11.21 -3.01 5.10
N PHE A 145 10.98 -4.18 4.49
CA PHE A 145 9.65 -4.53 3.94
C PHE A 145 8.60 -4.66 5.03
N LEU A 146 8.96 -5.25 6.17
CA LEU A 146 8.10 -5.35 7.33
C LEU A 146 7.78 -3.97 7.90
N ALA A 147 8.79 -3.10 8.05
CA ALA A 147 8.61 -1.73 8.54
C ALA A 147 7.66 -0.90 7.64
N ILE A 148 7.82 -1.01 6.31
CA ILE A 148 6.95 -0.30 5.36
C ILE A 148 5.54 -0.88 5.35
N SER A 149 5.40 -2.20 5.41
CA SER A 149 4.09 -2.85 5.48
C SER A 149 3.35 -2.46 6.75
N PHE A 150 4.07 -2.34 7.88
CA PHE A 150 3.54 -1.84 9.13
C PHE A 150 3.09 -0.38 9.01
N LEU A 151 3.88 0.50 8.40
CA LEU A 151 3.49 1.89 8.16
C LEU A 151 2.21 2.00 7.32
N ILE A 152 2.13 1.24 6.21
CA ILE A 152 0.96 1.21 5.32
C ILE A 152 -0.26 0.68 6.06
N ALA A 153 -0.11 -0.39 6.85
CA ALA A 153 -1.19 -0.94 7.66
C ALA A 153 -1.72 0.10 8.65
N ASN A 154 -0.85 0.82 9.36
CA ASN A 154 -1.27 1.88 10.28
C ASN A 154 -2.07 2.98 9.56
N VAL A 155 -1.58 3.45 8.41
CA VAL A 155 -2.28 4.47 7.64
C VAL A 155 -3.64 3.95 7.14
N PHE A 156 -3.70 2.70 6.69
CA PHE A 156 -4.95 2.07 6.28
C PHE A 156 -5.94 1.96 7.46
N LEU A 157 -5.48 1.61 8.66
CA LEU A 157 -6.32 1.64 9.85
C LEU A 157 -6.79 3.07 10.18
N ALA A 158 -5.96 4.09 9.98
CA ALA A 158 -6.38 5.48 10.18
C ALA A 158 -7.58 5.86 9.28
N TYR A 159 -7.68 5.27 8.07
CA TYR A 159 -8.88 5.43 7.24
C TYR A 159 -10.10 4.69 7.78
N LEU A 160 -9.92 3.53 8.43
CA LEU A 160 -11.00 2.67 8.92
C LEU A 160 -11.57 3.07 10.28
N ILE A 161 -10.73 3.50 11.21
CA ILE A 161 -11.16 3.82 12.59
C ILE A 161 -10.97 5.30 12.95
N GLY A 162 -10.33 6.06 12.06
CA GLY A 162 -9.99 7.46 12.26
C GLY A 162 -8.57 7.65 12.81
N SER A 163 -7.95 8.77 12.45
CA SER A 163 -6.59 9.12 12.91
C SER A 163 -6.53 9.31 14.42
N ASP A 164 -7.57 9.89 15.02
CA ASP A 164 -7.60 10.17 16.47
C ASP A 164 -7.73 8.88 17.28
N SER A 165 -8.63 7.99 16.88
CA SER A 165 -8.79 6.67 17.48
C SER A 165 -7.51 5.84 17.33
N LEU A 166 -6.84 5.91 16.17
CA LEU A 166 -5.58 5.23 15.96
C LEU A 166 -4.46 5.78 16.86
N LEU A 167 -4.32 7.10 16.97
CA LEU A 167 -3.35 7.72 17.87
C LEU A 167 -3.61 7.33 19.32
N THR A 168 -4.88 7.28 19.72
CA THR A 168 -5.29 6.85 21.06
C THR A 168 -4.90 5.39 21.30
N ILE A 169 -5.16 4.49 20.34
CA ILE A 169 -4.79 3.06 20.42
C ILE A 169 -3.28 2.86 20.49
N ILE A 170 -2.49 3.69 19.78
CA ILE A 170 -1.02 3.62 19.83
C ILE A 170 -0.46 4.16 21.15
N SER A 171 -1.07 5.21 21.73
CA SER A 171 -0.60 5.82 22.98
C SER A 171 -1.12 5.13 24.26
N ALA A 172 -2.20 4.36 24.16
CA ALA A 172 -2.84 3.71 25.29
C ALA A 172 -2.21 2.35 25.64
N PRO A 173 -2.30 1.89 26.90
CA PRO A 173 -1.78 0.59 27.32
C PRO A 173 -2.43 -0.57 26.55
N VAL A 174 -1.60 -1.52 26.11
CA VAL A 174 -1.96 -2.66 25.25
C VAL A 174 -3.13 -3.48 25.79
N GLN A 175 -3.34 -3.50 27.12
CA GLN A 175 -4.42 -4.24 27.76
C GLN A 175 -5.83 -3.71 27.44
N GLN A 176 -6.02 -2.42 27.11
CA GLN A 176 -7.34 -1.83 26.90
C GLN A 176 -7.83 -1.88 25.44
N HIS A 177 -6.92 -2.04 24.47
CA HIS A 177 -7.23 -2.04 23.04
C HIS A 177 -6.71 -3.28 22.30
N PHE A 178 -6.90 -4.46 22.89
CA PHE A 178 -6.40 -5.72 22.34
C PHE A 178 -6.87 -5.99 20.90
N SER A 179 -8.12 -5.62 20.57
CA SER A 179 -8.69 -5.74 19.21
C SER A 179 -7.98 -4.83 18.19
N GLY A 180 -7.58 -3.63 18.59
CA GLY A 180 -6.84 -2.68 17.77
C GLY A 180 -5.44 -3.19 17.43
N PHE A 181 -4.70 -3.67 18.44
CA PHE A 181 -3.36 -4.24 18.25
C PHE A 181 -3.37 -5.50 17.39
N ILE A 182 -4.34 -6.40 17.59
CA ILE A 182 -4.51 -7.59 16.73
C ILE A 182 -4.77 -7.16 15.28
N SER A 183 -5.64 -6.16 15.08
CA SER A 183 -5.95 -5.67 13.73
C SER A 183 -4.70 -5.13 13.04
N ILE A 184 -3.90 -4.29 13.73
CA ILE A 184 -2.63 -3.79 13.19
C ILE A 184 -1.69 -4.94 12.83
N GLY A 185 -1.55 -5.95 13.70
CA GLY A 185 -0.71 -7.11 13.47
C GLY A 185 -1.14 -7.93 12.25
N ILE A 186 -2.44 -8.25 12.15
CA ILE A 186 -3.02 -9.00 11.04
C ILE A 186 -2.85 -8.22 9.72
N PHE A 187 -3.24 -6.94 9.69
CA PHE A 187 -3.11 -6.14 8.47
C PHE A 187 -1.65 -5.99 8.04
N SER A 188 -0.73 -5.71 8.98
CA SER A 188 0.70 -5.63 8.71
C SER A 188 1.26 -6.94 8.14
N PHE A 189 0.84 -8.08 8.70
CA PHE A 189 1.24 -9.40 8.23
C PHE A 189 0.69 -9.71 6.84
N ILE A 190 -0.58 -9.39 6.57
CA ILE A 190 -1.19 -9.55 5.25
C ILE A 190 -0.47 -8.69 4.21
N PHE A 191 -0.26 -7.40 4.49
CA PHE A 191 0.49 -6.52 3.58
C PHE A 191 1.90 -7.04 3.33
N TYR A 192 2.60 -7.46 4.38
CA TYR A 192 3.91 -8.07 4.26
C TYR A 192 3.88 -9.31 3.36
N LEU A 193 2.92 -10.23 3.54
CA LEU A 193 2.79 -11.41 2.70
C LEU A 193 2.50 -11.06 1.25
N VAL A 194 1.60 -10.11 0.99
CA VAL A 194 1.26 -9.68 -0.37
C VAL A 194 2.51 -9.15 -1.07
N PHE A 195 3.26 -8.24 -0.45
CA PHE A 195 4.42 -7.63 -1.11
C PHE A 195 5.68 -8.50 -1.11
N SER A 196 5.88 -9.35 -0.09
CA SER A 196 7.00 -10.29 -0.03
C SER A 196 6.83 -11.48 -1.00
N ARG A 197 5.58 -11.94 -1.19
CA ARG A 197 5.27 -13.11 -2.02
C ARG A 197 4.95 -12.77 -3.47
N MET A 198 4.63 -11.52 -3.79
CA MET A 198 4.53 -10.99 -5.16
C MET A 198 5.91 -10.64 -5.76
N ARG A 199 6.97 -11.30 -5.28
CA ARG A 199 8.25 -11.45 -5.96
C ARG A 199 8.12 -12.48 -7.09
#